data_AF-A0A972QQ61-F1
#
_entry.id   AF-A0A972QQ61-F1
#
_cell.length_a   1.000
_cell.length_b   1.000
_cell.length_c   1.000
_cell.angle_alpha   90.00
_cell.angle_beta   90.00
_cell.angle_gamma   90.00
#
_symmetry.space_group_name_H-M   'P 1'
#
loop_
_entity.id
_entity.type
_entity.pdbx_description
1 polymer ?
#
loop_
_entity_poly.entity_id
_entity_poly.type
_entity_poly.pdbx_seq_one_letter_code
_entity_poly.pdbx_strand_id
1 'polypeptide(L)'
;MNSNRNESSLMAPQAKGGATAEGGFRFQDYLLLARVPYWLTFDGFTAMSREMFGDAEASIFDPGFGLIRELVEYKNHELSPSEFREEVKRFKDLYEGNPGAYRRFILACRGLSKSLRPFGNSLQRVRGALPFYEGVQTINEASYKEYENQAINAAKLDKNEAKFVFNFVDIQHNCPDAESLRDAVFFDSLTKNLPAFCDARQSDLETVRKELASLLEQKKAESIKRTEIERVLFNCLSEEEQPQNTSVKIHTGISLIGDDKPPLGSIIFQWNKFFAGEKRQFPAPEEWNEELMAQIRYTKQWFIDNERPRRIHLSGNRRLSISLALGSIFSAVAGFSVAIDYRGDNWSTDKHPNSDTPYYNWDRKFSAGSSDILVVGIGILKDIAGEVDTYLSKVGGDAFAKLFLKGKPALKSPEQVNLAAQEAKKHILDAVRTSGASRIHLFLAGPSHFALFLGHYLNTAPPILCHERVEVNSYTPSCTIWGRE
;
A
#
# COMPACT_ATOMS: atom_id res chain seq x y z
N MET A 1 -38.95 -8.54 -25.88
CA MET A 1 -37.75 -9.22 -25.32
C MET A 1 -36.67 -8.17 -25.15
N ASN A 2 -36.62 -7.49 -24.00
CA ASN A 2 -35.56 -6.55 -23.68
C ASN A 2 -34.39 -7.33 -23.10
N SER A 3 -33.34 -7.56 -23.89
CA SER A 3 -32.07 -7.99 -23.32
C SER A 3 -31.52 -6.82 -22.51
N ASN A 4 -31.48 -6.93 -21.18
CA ASN A 4 -30.56 -6.15 -20.36
C ASN A 4 -29.15 -6.43 -20.88
N ARG A 5 -28.65 -5.60 -21.80
CA ARG A 5 -27.22 -5.61 -22.13
C ARG A 5 -26.52 -5.15 -20.86
N ASN A 6 -25.71 -6.01 -20.28
CA ASN A 6 -24.92 -5.67 -19.12
C ASN A 6 -23.92 -4.58 -19.54
N GLU A 7 -24.15 -3.33 -19.11
CA GLU A 7 -23.32 -2.18 -19.46
C GLU A 7 -21.89 -2.29 -18.88
N SER A 8 -21.68 -3.16 -17.89
CA SER A 8 -20.37 -3.56 -17.34
C SER A 8 -19.69 -4.68 -18.13
N SER A 9 -20.16 -5.04 -19.33
CA SER A 9 -19.54 -6.06 -20.18
C SER A 9 -18.41 -5.48 -21.04
N LEU A 10 -17.28 -6.19 -21.17
CA LEU A 10 -16.24 -5.88 -22.18
C LEU A 10 -16.76 -5.96 -23.63
N MET A 11 -17.95 -6.53 -23.84
CA MET A 11 -18.61 -6.58 -25.14
C MET A 11 -19.62 -5.43 -25.33
N ALA A 12 -19.85 -4.61 -24.31
CA ALA A 12 -20.72 -3.43 -24.39
C ALA A 12 -20.10 -2.37 -25.32
N PRO A 13 -20.91 -1.56 -26.03
CA PRO A 13 -20.41 -0.51 -26.92
C PRO A 13 -19.40 0.44 -26.23
N GLN A 14 -19.62 0.73 -24.95
CA GLN A 14 -18.77 1.60 -24.14
C GLN A 14 -17.38 1.00 -23.86
N ALA A 15 -17.22 -0.32 -23.95
CA ALA A 15 -15.95 -1.02 -23.70
C ALA A 15 -15.15 -1.33 -24.99
N LYS A 16 -15.65 -0.90 -26.16
CA LYS A 16 -15.07 -1.19 -27.48
C LYS A 16 -14.48 0.06 -28.15
N GLY A 17 -14.06 1.05 -27.37
CA GLY A 17 -13.67 2.38 -27.85
C GLY A 17 -12.90 2.36 -29.17
N GLY A 18 -13.33 3.17 -30.15
CA GLY A 18 -12.56 3.58 -31.33
C GLY A 18 -11.75 2.54 -32.12
N ALA A 19 -12.09 1.24 -32.10
CA ALA A 19 -11.31 0.16 -32.72
C ALA A 19 -11.22 0.24 -34.27
N THR A 20 -11.82 1.26 -34.90
CA THR A 20 -11.89 1.42 -36.37
C THR A 20 -11.63 2.88 -36.76
N ALA A 21 -10.36 3.28 -36.83
CA ALA A 21 -9.85 4.38 -37.66
C ALA A 21 -8.30 4.39 -37.62
N GLU A 22 -7.67 4.08 -38.75
CA GLU A 22 -6.21 4.05 -38.95
C GLU A 22 -5.66 5.43 -39.37
N GLY A 23 -4.56 5.86 -38.74
CA GLY A 23 -3.65 6.90 -39.25
C GLY A 23 -3.24 7.99 -38.24
N GLY A 24 -2.04 7.87 -37.65
CA GLY A 24 -1.38 8.92 -36.85
C GLY A 24 -1.41 8.72 -35.34
N PHE A 25 -0.44 9.30 -34.61
CA PHE A 25 -0.40 9.28 -33.15
C PHE A 25 -1.50 10.20 -32.60
N ARG A 26 -2.53 9.64 -31.97
CA ARG A 26 -3.70 10.41 -31.54
C ARG A 26 -3.37 11.24 -30.29
N PHE A 27 -4.15 12.30 -30.06
CA PHE A 27 -4.06 13.15 -28.85
C PHE A 27 -3.95 12.35 -27.54
N GLN A 28 -4.78 11.32 -27.42
CA GLN A 28 -4.80 10.40 -26.28
C GLN A 28 -3.53 9.58 -26.12
N ASP A 29 -2.84 9.23 -27.21
CA ASP A 29 -1.70 8.31 -27.18
C ASP A 29 -0.48 8.95 -26.52
N TYR A 30 -0.19 10.23 -26.81
CA TYR A 30 0.96 10.89 -26.19
C TYR A 30 0.68 11.32 -24.76
N LEU A 31 -0.56 11.68 -24.42
CA LEU A 31 -0.95 11.95 -23.04
C LEU A 31 -0.93 10.69 -22.18
N LEU A 32 -1.31 9.55 -22.77
CA LEU A 32 -1.17 8.24 -22.13
C LEU A 32 0.30 7.91 -21.90
N LEU A 33 1.14 8.08 -22.93
CA LEU A 33 2.59 7.86 -22.83
C LEU A 33 3.21 8.70 -21.70
N ALA A 34 2.85 9.99 -21.61
CA ALA A 34 3.28 10.87 -20.55
C ALA A 34 2.71 10.53 -19.17
N ARG A 35 1.65 9.72 -19.08
CA ARG A 35 1.08 9.28 -17.79
C ARG A 35 1.75 8.03 -17.22
N VAL A 36 2.35 7.20 -18.07
CA VAL A 36 3.01 5.95 -17.65
C VAL A 36 4.04 6.19 -16.53
N PRO A 37 4.95 7.19 -16.60
CA PRO A 37 5.89 7.46 -15.51
C PRO A 37 5.21 7.76 -14.18
N TYR A 38 4.10 8.49 -14.19
CA TYR A 38 3.32 8.78 -12.98
C TYR A 38 2.75 7.50 -12.36
N TRP A 39 2.19 6.59 -13.15
CA TRP A 39 1.68 5.33 -12.62
C TRP A 39 2.77 4.44 -12.01
N LEU A 40 3.98 4.47 -12.57
CA LEU A 40 5.12 3.72 -12.01
C LEU A 40 5.56 4.22 -10.63
N THR A 41 5.20 5.45 -10.23
CA THR A 41 5.46 5.96 -8.87
C THR A 41 4.66 5.23 -7.79
N PHE A 42 3.53 4.60 -8.16
CA PHE A 42 2.73 3.79 -7.26
C PHE A 42 3.33 2.40 -7.18
N ASP A 43 3.78 2.00 -6.00
CA ASP A 43 4.35 0.67 -5.78
C ASP A 43 3.34 -0.45 -6.05
N GLY A 44 2.05 -0.21 -5.82
CA GLY A 44 0.97 -1.13 -6.16
C GLY A 44 0.59 -1.16 -7.64
N PHE A 45 1.12 -0.27 -8.49
CA PHE A 45 0.80 -0.31 -9.93
C PHE A 45 1.18 -1.67 -10.52
N THR A 46 0.20 -2.33 -11.13
CA THR A 46 0.30 -3.72 -11.57
C THR A 46 0.32 -3.81 -13.09
N ALA A 47 -0.61 -3.13 -13.75
CA ALA A 47 -0.76 -3.15 -15.19
C ALA A 47 -1.59 -1.96 -15.66
N MET A 48 -1.54 -1.68 -16.96
CA MET A 48 -2.44 -0.75 -17.63
C MET A 48 -3.05 -1.37 -18.87
N SER A 49 -4.11 -0.76 -19.39
CA SER A 49 -4.70 -1.09 -20.69
C SER A 49 -5.11 0.19 -21.39
N ARG A 50 -5.09 0.19 -22.73
CA ARG A 50 -5.73 1.23 -23.54
C ARG A 50 -7.04 0.71 -24.13
N GLU A 51 -7.96 1.63 -24.39
CA GLU A 51 -9.21 1.37 -25.12
C GLU A 51 -10.06 0.24 -24.50
N MET A 52 -10.34 0.37 -23.20
CA MET A 52 -11.28 -0.48 -22.46
C MET A 52 -12.56 0.31 -22.17
N PHE A 53 -12.98 0.46 -20.90
CA PHE A 53 -14.12 1.31 -20.56
C PHE A 53 -13.77 2.80 -20.60
N GLY A 54 -12.49 3.17 -20.62
CA GLY A 54 -12.00 4.50 -20.96
C GLY A 54 -10.91 4.44 -22.03
N ASP A 55 -10.35 5.59 -22.36
CA ASP A 55 -9.17 5.66 -23.24
C ASP A 55 -7.97 4.93 -22.64
N ALA A 56 -7.82 5.00 -21.31
CA ALA A 56 -6.83 4.22 -20.59
C ALA A 56 -7.28 3.85 -19.18
N GLU A 57 -6.80 2.72 -18.69
CA GLU A 57 -7.01 2.28 -17.32
C GLU A 57 -5.70 1.78 -16.70
N ALA A 58 -5.50 2.05 -15.41
CA ALA A 58 -4.39 1.51 -14.63
C ALA A 58 -4.94 0.69 -13.46
N SER A 59 -4.50 -0.56 -13.36
CA SER A 59 -4.76 -1.45 -12.23
C SER A 59 -3.69 -1.29 -11.16
N ILE A 60 -4.14 -1.04 -9.94
CA ILE A 60 -3.30 -0.74 -8.79
C ILE A 60 -3.74 -1.64 -7.63
N PHE A 61 -2.78 -2.28 -6.99
CA PHE A 61 -3.00 -3.15 -5.85
C PHE A 61 -3.24 -2.34 -4.58
N ASP A 62 -4.31 -2.71 -3.89
CA ASP A 62 -4.67 -2.27 -2.55
C ASP A 62 -4.90 -3.51 -1.67
N PRO A 63 -4.28 -3.62 -0.49
CA PRO A 63 -4.42 -4.81 0.33
C PRO A 63 -5.86 -5.12 0.76
N GLY A 64 -6.69 -4.10 0.94
CA GLY A 64 -8.08 -4.25 1.40
C GLY A 64 -9.08 -4.52 0.28
N PHE A 65 -8.83 -3.99 -0.92
CA PHE A 65 -9.75 -4.09 -2.06
C PHE A 65 -9.23 -4.94 -3.23
N GLY A 66 -7.98 -5.37 -3.20
CA GLY A 66 -7.31 -6.06 -4.31
C GLY A 66 -6.96 -5.12 -5.44
N LEU A 67 -7.25 -5.50 -6.69
CA LEU A 67 -6.93 -4.68 -7.85
C LEU A 67 -8.01 -3.64 -8.11
N ILE A 68 -7.71 -2.39 -7.78
CA ILE A 68 -8.54 -1.20 -8.01
C ILE A 68 -8.01 -0.40 -9.20
N ARG A 69 -8.90 0.31 -9.89
CA ARG A 69 -8.59 0.96 -11.17
C ARG A 69 -8.61 2.48 -11.09
N GLU A 70 -7.68 3.11 -11.80
CA GLU A 70 -7.87 4.48 -12.30
C GLU A 70 -8.32 4.42 -13.75
N LEU A 71 -9.41 5.09 -14.08
CA LEU A 71 -9.89 5.23 -15.46
C LEU A 71 -9.61 6.66 -15.95
N VAL A 72 -9.07 6.77 -17.15
CA VAL A 72 -8.76 8.04 -17.81
C VAL A 72 -9.55 8.17 -19.10
N GLU A 73 -10.20 9.32 -19.26
CA GLU A 73 -10.90 9.75 -20.46
C GLU A 73 -10.26 11.04 -20.99
N TYR A 74 -9.86 11.06 -22.25
CA TYR A 74 -9.21 12.19 -22.90
C TYR A 74 -10.17 12.88 -23.88
N LYS A 75 -10.30 14.21 -23.78
CA LYS A 75 -11.08 15.04 -24.70
C LYS A 75 -10.19 16.11 -25.33
N ASN A 76 -10.06 16.07 -26.66
CA ASN A 76 -9.21 17.01 -27.39
C ASN A 76 -9.90 18.35 -27.70
N HIS A 77 -10.69 18.87 -26.75
CA HIS A 77 -11.41 20.14 -26.87
C HIS A 77 -11.77 20.70 -25.50
N GLU A 78 -12.30 21.94 -25.48
CA GLU A 78 -12.87 22.50 -24.27
C GLU A 78 -14.18 21.79 -23.90
N LEU A 79 -14.32 21.36 -22.65
CA LEU A 79 -15.51 20.67 -22.18
C LEU A 79 -16.69 21.63 -21.97
N SER A 80 -17.82 21.29 -22.59
CA SER A 80 -19.12 21.89 -22.28
C SER A 80 -19.76 21.26 -21.03
N PRO A 81 -20.72 21.94 -20.36
CA PRO A 81 -21.43 21.36 -19.22
C PRO A 81 -22.21 20.08 -19.57
N SER A 82 -22.76 19.96 -20.78
CA SER A 82 -23.50 18.77 -21.20
C SER A 82 -22.59 17.56 -21.33
N GLU A 83 -21.46 17.70 -22.04
CA GLU A 83 -20.49 16.61 -22.21
C GLU A 83 -19.89 16.20 -20.87
N PHE A 84 -19.56 17.18 -20.01
CA PHE A 84 -19.05 16.89 -18.67
C PHE A 84 -20.03 16.04 -17.87
N ARG A 85 -21.33 16.38 -17.89
CA ARG A 85 -22.37 15.63 -17.19
C ARG A 85 -22.55 14.22 -17.75
N GLU A 86 -22.45 14.05 -19.07
CA GLU A 86 -22.52 12.73 -19.71
C GLU A 86 -21.37 11.82 -19.23
N GLU A 87 -20.14 12.35 -19.15
CA GLU A 87 -19.00 11.59 -18.61
C GLU A 87 -19.14 11.31 -17.12
N VAL A 88 -19.60 12.28 -16.33
CA VAL A 88 -19.85 12.07 -14.88
C VAL A 88 -20.87 10.97 -14.66
N LYS A 89 -21.96 10.97 -15.42
CA LYS A 89 -22.98 9.92 -15.35
C LYS A 89 -22.37 8.55 -15.67
N ARG A 90 -21.62 8.45 -16.77
CA ARG A 90 -20.95 7.20 -17.16
C ARG A 90 -19.99 6.69 -16.09
N PHE A 91 -19.17 7.57 -15.51
CA PHE A 91 -18.27 7.21 -14.41
C PHE A 91 -19.02 6.73 -13.17
N LYS A 92 -20.12 7.40 -12.83
CA LYS A 92 -20.96 7.03 -11.70
C LYS A 92 -21.62 5.66 -11.91
N ASP A 93 -22.16 5.43 -13.11
CA ASP A 93 -22.77 4.14 -13.47
C ASP A 93 -21.74 3.00 -13.38
N LEU A 94 -20.49 3.23 -13.83
CA LEU A 94 -19.38 2.27 -13.67
C LEU A 94 -19.02 2.03 -12.20
N TYR A 95 -18.95 3.08 -11.39
CA TYR A 95 -18.63 3.00 -9.97
C TYR A 95 -19.69 2.23 -9.19
N GLU A 96 -20.96 2.57 -9.39
CA GLU A 96 -22.10 1.94 -8.70
C GLU A 96 -22.33 0.51 -9.19
N GLY A 97 -22.11 0.25 -10.48
CA GLY A 97 -22.20 -1.09 -11.07
C GLY A 97 -21.05 -2.02 -10.66
N ASN A 98 -19.92 -1.48 -10.18
CA ASN A 98 -18.73 -2.25 -9.80
C ASN A 98 -18.14 -1.75 -8.46
N PRO A 99 -18.83 -1.95 -7.32
CA PRO A 99 -18.35 -1.47 -6.03
C PRO A 99 -16.94 -1.97 -5.69
N GLY A 100 -16.04 -1.04 -5.34
CA GLY A 100 -14.66 -1.34 -5.00
C GLY A 100 -13.72 -1.52 -6.20
N ALA A 101 -14.21 -1.52 -7.45
CA ALA A 101 -13.37 -1.74 -8.62
C ALA A 101 -12.59 -0.49 -9.07
N TYR A 102 -13.08 0.71 -8.75
CA TYR A 102 -12.49 1.99 -9.17
C TYR A 102 -12.16 2.88 -7.98
N ARG A 103 -10.93 3.40 -7.98
CA ARG A 103 -10.45 4.36 -6.97
C ARG A 103 -10.61 5.80 -7.41
N ARG A 104 -10.58 6.04 -8.72
CA ARG A 104 -10.59 7.37 -9.33
C ARG A 104 -10.97 7.31 -10.81
N PHE A 105 -11.69 8.33 -11.25
CA PHE A 105 -11.94 8.63 -12.65
C PHE A 105 -11.26 9.95 -13.00
N ILE A 106 -10.62 10.03 -14.15
CA ILE A 106 -9.84 11.19 -14.58
C ILE A 106 -10.39 11.65 -15.92
N LEU A 107 -10.86 12.89 -15.97
CA LEU A 107 -11.28 13.54 -17.21
C LEU A 107 -10.23 14.57 -17.61
N ALA A 108 -9.44 14.23 -18.62
CA ALA A 108 -8.36 15.04 -19.14
C ALA A 108 -8.82 15.76 -20.41
N CYS A 109 -8.71 17.09 -20.45
CA CYS A 109 -9.21 17.90 -21.55
C CYS A 109 -8.36 19.15 -21.81
N ARG A 110 -8.60 19.79 -22.96
CA ARG A 110 -7.87 21.00 -23.38
C ARG A 110 -8.24 22.24 -22.56
N GLY A 111 -9.42 22.24 -21.97
CA GLY A 111 -9.98 23.39 -21.27
C GLY A 111 -11.36 23.12 -20.70
N LEU A 112 -11.82 24.00 -19.81
CA LEU A 112 -13.23 24.10 -19.44
C LEU A 112 -13.84 25.30 -20.16
N SER A 113 -15.04 25.10 -20.72
CA SER A 113 -15.85 26.20 -21.27
C SER A 113 -16.09 27.29 -20.23
N LYS A 114 -16.36 28.53 -20.68
CA LYS A 114 -16.56 29.69 -19.78
C LYS A 114 -17.62 29.45 -18.70
N SER A 115 -18.68 28.72 -19.03
CA SER A 115 -19.76 28.37 -18.09
C SER A 115 -19.35 27.31 -17.07
N LEU A 116 -18.39 26.43 -17.39
CA LEU A 116 -17.95 25.33 -16.53
C LEU A 116 -16.74 25.70 -15.64
N ARG A 117 -15.95 26.73 -16.03
CA ARG A 117 -14.79 27.23 -15.25
C ARG A 117 -15.09 27.55 -13.78
N PRO A 118 -16.21 28.19 -13.40
CA PRO A 118 -16.52 28.47 -11.99
C PRO A 118 -16.58 27.18 -11.15
N PHE A 119 -17.15 26.12 -11.70
CA PHE A 119 -17.19 24.81 -11.06
C PHE A 119 -15.81 24.17 -10.93
N GLY A 120 -15.02 24.14 -12.02
CA GLY A 120 -13.65 23.58 -11.97
C GLY A 120 -12.76 24.28 -10.94
N ASN A 121 -12.79 25.62 -10.93
CA ASN A 121 -12.05 26.42 -9.96
C ASN A 121 -12.50 26.17 -8.52
N SER A 122 -13.81 26.06 -8.30
CA SER A 122 -14.37 25.75 -6.97
C SER A 122 -13.95 24.37 -6.49
N LEU A 123 -14.04 23.35 -7.35
CA LEU A 123 -13.61 21.99 -7.04
C LEU A 123 -12.13 21.95 -6.64
N GLN A 124 -11.26 22.54 -7.46
CA GLN A 124 -9.82 22.58 -7.19
C GLN A 124 -9.51 23.32 -5.88
N ARG A 125 -10.13 24.50 -5.67
CA ARG A 125 -9.90 25.33 -4.49
C ARG A 125 -10.36 24.64 -3.22
N VAL A 126 -11.59 24.12 -3.20
CA VAL A 126 -12.15 23.47 -2.01
C VAL A 126 -11.37 22.20 -1.71
N ARG A 127 -11.25 21.28 -2.67
CA ARG A 127 -10.53 20.02 -2.45
C ARG A 127 -9.07 20.24 -2.05
N GLY A 128 -8.39 21.23 -2.65
CA GLY A 128 -7.00 21.55 -2.33
C GLY A 128 -6.80 22.22 -0.98
N ALA A 129 -7.75 23.04 -0.53
CA ALA A 129 -7.65 23.78 0.74
C ALA A 129 -8.17 22.98 1.95
N LEU A 130 -9.13 22.05 1.77
CA LEU A 130 -9.73 21.31 2.88
C LEU A 130 -8.73 20.60 3.80
N PRO A 131 -7.65 19.94 3.31
CA PRO A 131 -6.67 19.32 4.19
C PRO A 131 -6.01 20.29 5.17
N PHE A 132 -5.95 21.59 4.87
CA PHE A 132 -5.42 22.61 5.79
C PHE A 132 -6.39 22.95 6.93
N TYR A 133 -7.70 22.78 6.71
CA TYR A 133 -8.76 23.08 7.68
C TYR A 133 -9.32 21.82 8.34
N GLU A 134 -8.51 20.78 8.45
CA GLU A 134 -8.88 19.55 9.14
C GLU A 134 -9.32 19.83 10.59
N GLY A 135 -10.41 19.19 11.04
CA GLY A 135 -10.99 19.41 12.36
C GLY A 135 -11.87 20.67 12.50
N VAL A 136 -11.89 21.56 11.51
CA VAL A 136 -12.72 22.79 11.53
C VAL A 136 -14.00 22.58 10.71
N GLN A 137 -14.99 21.90 11.32
CA GLN A 137 -16.24 21.50 10.65
C GLN A 137 -16.97 22.67 9.96
N THR A 138 -17.03 23.85 10.59
CA THR A 138 -17.74 25.01 10.05
C THR A 138 -17.17 25.49 8.72
N ILE A 139 -15.85 25.50 8.55
CA ILE A 139 -15.19 25.89 7.29
C ILE A 139 -15.40 24.80 6.24
N ASN A 140 -15.28 23.53 6.65
CA ASN A 140 -15.41 22.39 5.74
C ASN A 140 -16.83 22.29 5.16
N GLU A 141 -17.85 22.43 6.00
CA GLU A 141 -19.26 22.41 5.59
C GLU A 141 -19.62 23.61 4.71
N ALA A 142 -19.19 24.82 5.08
CA ALA A 142 -19.43 26.03 4.28
C ALA A 142 -18.76 25.93 2.91
N SER A 143 -17.49 25.52 2.86
CA SER A 143 -16.73 25.38 1.62
C SER A 143 -17.32 24.29 0.71
N TYR A 144 -17.70 23.15 1.29
CA TYR A 144 -18.36 22.08 0.53
C TYR A 144 -19.72 22.54 -0.02
N LYS A 145 -20.51 23.31 0.75
CA LYS A 145 -21.79 23.84 0.29
C LYS A 145 -21.65 24.84 -0.85
N GLU A 146 -20.60 25.67 -0.83
CA GLU A 146 -20.29 26.57 -1.95
C GLU A 146 -19.91 25.79 -3.22
N TYR A 147 -19.12 24.73 -3.08
CA TYR A 147 -18.85 23.78 -4.16
C TYR A 147 -20.13 23.10 -4.66
N GLU A 148 -20.95 22.57 -3.73
CA GLU A 148 -22.39 22.27 -3.80
C GLU A 148 -23.09 23.05 -4.92
N ASN A 149 -23.18 24.35 -4.64
CA ASN A 149 -23.90 25.31 -5.45
C ASN A 149 -23.28 25.49 -6.84
N GLN A 150 -21.95 25.47 -6.96
CA GLN A 150 -21.29 25.58 -8.27
C GLN A 150 -21.51 24.33 -9.12
N ALA A 151 -21.48 23.14 -8.52
CA ALA A 151 -21.77 21.88 -9.21
C ALA A 151 -23.20 21.87 -9.80
N ILE A 152 -24.17 22.32 -9.02
CA ILE A 152 -25.57 22.41 -9.46
C ILE A 152 -25.76 23.50 -10.52
N ASN A 153 -25.22 24.70 -10.28
CA ASN A 153 -25.52 25.86 -11.11
C ASN A 153 -24.72 25.89 -12.42
N ALA A 154 -23.42 25.61 -12.36
CA ALA A 154 -22.52 25.70 -13.51
C ALA A 154 -22.40 24.37 -14.26
N ALA A 155 -22.25 23.25 -13.54
CA ALA A 155 -22.11 21.92 -14.14
C ALA A 155 -23.43 21.16 -14.34
N LYS A 156 -24.56 21.69 -13.83
CA LYS A 156 -25.90 21.09 -13.95
C LYS A 156 -25.99 19.67 -13.37
N LEU A 157 -25.21 19.40 -12.33
CA LEU A 157 -25.22 18.13 -11.61
C LEU A 157 -26.30 18.11 -10.52
N ASP A 158 -26.79 16.94 -10.18
CA ASP A 158 -27.51 16.73 -8.93
C ASP A 158 -26.56 16.64 -7.72
N LYS A 159 -27.11 16.61 -6.50
CA LYS A 159 -26.30 16.55 -5.27
C LYS A 159 -25.47 15.27 -5.13
N ASN A 160 -26.01 14.13 -5.59
CA ASN A 160 -25.31 12.85 -5.52
C ASN A 160 -24.17 12.80 -6.53
N GLU A 161 -24.39 13.33 -7.74
CA GLU A 161 -23.37 13.51 -8.76
C GLU A 161 -22.28 14.48 -8.31
N ALA A 162 -22.64 15.61 -7.69
CA ALA A 162 -21.67 16.55 -7.11
C ALA A 162 -20.82 15.86 -6.03
N LYS A 163 -21.42 15.10 -5.12
CA LYS A 163 -20.69 14.32 -4.13
C LYS A 163 -19.78 13.27 -4.76
N PHE A 164 -20.27 12.56 -5.77
CA PHE A 164 -19.47 11.59 -6.52
C PHE A 164 -18.25 12.24 -7.17
N VAL A 165 -18.46 13.35 -7.88
CA VAL A 165 -17.37 14.11 -8.51
C VAL A 165 -16.37 14.58 -7.46
N PHE A 166 -16.85 15.13 -6.35
CA PHE A 166 -16.00 15.62 -5.26
C PHE A 166 -15.07 14.54 -4.67
N ASN A 167 -15.52 13.30 -4.61
CA ASN A 167 -14.75 12.22 -4.00
C ASN A 167 -13.90 11.43 -5.01
N PHE A 168 -14.39 11.23 -6.24
CA PHE A 168 -13.84 10.22 -7.15
C PHE A 168 -13.39 10.75 -8.51
N VAL A 169 -13.76 11.96 -8.91
CA VAL A 169 -13.42 12.50 -10.24
C VAL A 169 -12.33 13.57 -10.13
N ASP A 170 -11.26 13.40 -10.91
CA ASP A 170 -10.19 14.38 -11.14
C ASP A 170 -10.36 15.02 -12.52
N ILE A 171 -10.23 16.35 -12.58
CA ILE A 171 -10.41 17.12 -13.83
C ILE A 171 -9.09 17.76 -14.19
N GLN A 172 -8.48 17.30 -15.28
CA GLN A 172 -7.20 17.79 -15.78
C GLN A 172 -7.44 18.61 -17.03
N HIS A 173 -7.74 19.90 -16.87
CA HIS A 173 -8.29 20.73 -17.94
C HIS A 173 -7.29 21.63 -18.66
N ASN A 174 -5.99 21.35 -18.56
CA ASN A 174 -4.93 22.12 -19.22
C ASN A 174 -4.00 21.19 -20.01
N CYS A 175 -4.54 20.12 -20.60
CA CYS A 175 -3.74 19.20 -21.42
C CYS A 175 -3.18 19.96 -22.64
N PRO A 176 -1.89 19.84 -22.98
CA PRO A 176 -1.28 20.54 -24.11
C PRO A 176 -1.89 20.13 -25.44
N ASP A 177 -1.92 21.03 -26.44
CA ASP A 177 -2.51 20.78 -27.79
C ASP A 177 -1.51 20.14 -28.73
N ALA A 178 -0.29 20.66 -28.64
CA ALA A 178 0.60 20.66 -29.77
C ALA A 178 1.33 19.33 -29.79
N GLU A 179 1.17 18.59 -30.89
CA GLU A 179 1.96 17.39 -31.14
C GLU A 179 3.47 17.68 -31.03
N SER A 180 3.89 18.91 -31.34
CA SER A 180 5.27 19.38 -31.15
C SER A 180 5.75 19.36 -29.70
N LEU A 181 4.85 19.36 -28.71
CA LEU A 181 5.17 19.27 -27.29
C LEU A 181 5.14 17.84 -26.75
N ARG A 182 4.75 16.84 -27.56
CA ARG A 182 4.56 15.45 -27.09
C ARG A 182 5.80 14.89 -26.38
N ASP A 183 6.98 15.18 -26.94
CA ASP A 183 8.26 14.67 -26.43
C ASP A 183 8.62 15.40 -25.14
N ALA A 184 8.46 16.73 -25.11
CA ALA A 184 8.69 17.54 -23.92
C ALA A 184 7.80 17.13 -22.74
N VAL A 185 6.52 16.85 -22.98
CA VAL A 185 5.55 16.43 -21.95
C VAL A 185 5.90 15.04 -21.41
N PHE A 186 6.31 14.12 -22.29
CA PHE A 186 6.78 12.81 -21.86
C PHE A 186 8.06 12.91 -21.03
N PHE A 187 9.07 13.66 -21.48
CA PHE A 187 10.35 13.80 -20.79
C PHE A 187 10.23 14.53 -19.44
N ASP A 188 9.40 15.58 -19.36
CA ASP A 188 9.08 16.25 -18.10
C ASP A 188 8.44 15.26 -17.11
N SER A 189 7.45 14.48 -17.56
CA SER A 189 6.83 13.46 -16.72
C SER A 189 7.82 12.36 -16.30
N LEU A 190 8.66 11.90 -17.22
CA LEU A 190 9.63 10.85 -16.97
C LEU A 190 10.62 11.27 -15.89
N THR A 191 11.28 12.42 -16.06
CA THR A 191 12.27 12.94 -15.11
C THR A 191 11.65 13.33 -13.76
N LYS A 192 10.45 13.91 -13.76
CA LYS A 192 9.73 14.27 -12.54
C LYS A 192 9.34 13.06 -11.70
N ASN A 193 8.92 11.97 -12.33
CA ASN A 193 8.36 10.81 -11.63
C ASN A 193 9.40 9.70 -11.42
N LEU A 194 10.43 9.62 -12.27
CA LEU A 194 11.50 8.62 -12.22
C LEU A 194 12.86 9.33 -12.25
N PRO A 195 13.38 9.75 -11.07
CA PRO A 195 14.61 10.55 -10.97
C PRO A 195 15.86 9.90 -11.59
N ALA A 196 15.87 8.58 -11.77
CA ALA A 196 16.95 7.86 -12.46
C ALA A 196 17.16 8.33 -13.91
N PHE A 197 16.18 9.01 -14.51
CA PHE A 197 16.28 9.55 -15.87
C PHE A 197 16.68 11.04 -15.92
N CYS A 198 16.90 11.71 -14.79
CA CYS A 198 17.27 13.14 -14.78
C CYS A 198 18.58 13.42 -15.54
N ASP A 199 19.54 12.50 -15.45
CA ASP A 199 20.86 12.64 -16.09
C ASP A 199 21.00 11.77 -17.36
N ALA A 200 19.91 11.14 -17.82
CA ALA A 200 19.93 10.29 -19.01
C ALA A 200 20.17 11.11 -20.28
N ARG A 201 20.91 10.54 -21.24
CA ARG A 201 21.20 11.22 -22.52
C ARG A 201 19.93 11.36 -23.35
N GLN A 202 19.82 12.45 -24.10
CA GLN A 202 18.66 12.71 -24.95
C GLN A 202 18.35 11.56 -25.93
N SER A 203 19.38 10.94 -26.52
CA SER A 203 19.22 9.80 -27.43
C SER A 203 18.60 8.57 -26.75
N ASP A 204 18.90 8.37 -25.47
CA ASP A 204 18.35 7.26 -24.69
C ASP A 204 16.88 7.54 -24.35
N LEU A 205 16.56 8.78 -23.96
CA LEU A 205 15.19 9.23 -23.72
C LEU A 205 14.30 9.09 -24.96
N GLU A 206 14.81 9.47 -26.13
CA GLU A 206 14.10 9.31 -27.41
C GLU A 206 13.86 7.84 -27.76
N THR A 207 14.84 6.98 -27.49
CA THR A 207 14.73 5.53 -27.68
C THR A 207 13.65 4.93 -26.78
N VAL A 208 13.70 5.23 -25.48
CA VAL A 208 12.71 4.80 -24.49
C VAL A 208 11.30 5.22 -24.89
N ARG A 209 11.13 6.48 -25.29
CA ARG A 209 9.83 7.00 -25.74
C ARG A 209 9.29 6.21 -26.93
N LYS A 210 10.14 5.95 -27.93
CA LYS A 210 9.77 5.23 -29.15
C LYS A 210 9.40 3.78 -28.86
N GLU A 211 10.18 3.09 -28.05
CA GLU A 211 9.93 1.69 -27.68
C GLU A 211 8.66 1.56 -26.84
N LEU A 212 8.44 2.47 -25.89
CA LEU A 212 7.22 2.46 -25.07
C LEU A 212 5.99 2.76 -25.93
N ALA A 213 6.07 3.73 -26.84
CA ALA A 213 5.00 3.99 -27.80
C ALA A 213 4.67 2.75 -28.65
N SER A 214 5.69 2.02 -29.12
CA SER A 214 5.51 0.78 -29.88
C SER A 214 4.89 -0.33 -29.04
N LEU A 215 5.32 -0.50 -27.79
CA LEU A 215 4.72 -1.46 -26.85
C LEU A 215 3.23 -1.18 -26.65
N LEU A 216 2.88 0.09 -26.39
CA LEU A 216 1.49 0.46 -26.22
C LEU A 216 0.71 0.09 -27.49
N GLU A 217 1.24 0.34 -28.69
CA GLU A 217 0.55 0.17 -29.98
C GLU A 217 0.29 -1.30 -30.28
N GLN A 218 1.28 -2.15 -30.03
CA GLN A 218 1.17 -3.60 -30.20
C GLN A 218 0.17 -4.24 -29.23
N LYS A 219 -0.07 -3.63 -28.06
CA LYS A 219 -0.91 -4.16 -26.98
C LYS A 219 -2.25 -3.44 -26.84
N LYS A 220 -2.81 -3.02 -27.97
CA LYS A 220 -4.12 -2.37 -28.03
C LYS A 220 -5.23 -3.29 -27.50
N ALA A 221 -6.05 -2.80 -26.57
CA ALA A 221 -7.08 -3.59 -25.87
C ALA A 221 -6.55 -4.85 -25.14
N GLU A 222 -5.25 -4.88 -24.85
CA GLU A 222 -4.61 -5.90 -24.00
C GLU A 222 -4.08 -5.26 -22.71
N SER A 223 -3.87 -6.09 -21.69
CA SER A 223 -3.18 -5.67 -20.47
C SER A 223 -1.67 -5.61 -20.73
N ILE A 224 -1.05 -4.50 -20.34
CA ILE A 224 0.39 -4.26 -20.37
C ILE A 224 0.87 -4.25 -18.92
N LYS A 225 1.67 -5.24 -18.53
CA LYS A 225 2.15 -5.36 -17.15
C LYS A 225 3.20 -4.31 -16.84
N ARG A 226 3.30 -3.96 -15.56
CA ARG A 226 4.38 -3.11 -15.04
C ARG A 226 5.77 -3.63 -15.46
N THR A 227 6.01 -4.93 -15.37
CA THR A 227 7.30 -5.54 -15.72
C THR A 227 7.67 -5.38 -17.19
N GLU A 228 6.69 -5.36 -18.09
CA GLU A 228 6.91 -5.09 -19.52
C GLU A 228 7.31 -3.64 -19.75
N ILE A 229 6.64 -2.70 -19.06
CA ILE A 229 6.95 -1.27 -19.11
C ILE A 229 8.34 -1.00 -18.52
N GLU A 230 8.62 -1.53 -17.33
CA GLU A 230 9.91 -1.36 -16.65
C GLU A 230 11.06 -1.92 -17.51
N ARG A 231 10.86 -3.06 -18.18
CA ARG A 231 11.85 -3.60 -19.12
C ARG A 231 12.17 -2.63 -20.25
N VAL A 232 11.15 -2.04 -20.88
CA VAL A 232 11.37 -1.04 -21.94
C VAL A 232 12.08 0.20 -21.40
N LEU A 233 11.63 0.74 -20.26
CA LEU A 233 12.21 1.95 -19.69
C LEU A 233 13.67 1.77 -19.28
N PHE A 234 13.99 0.66 -18.63
CA PHE A 234 15.29 0.47 -17.98
C PHE A 234 16.33 -0.22 -18.88
N ASN A 235 15.93 -0.76 -20.04
CA ASN A 235 16.86 -1.33 -21.02
C ASN A 235 17.92 -0.33 -21.53
N CYS A 236 17.64 0.98 -21.49
CA CYS A 236 18.61 1.99 -21.92
C CYS A 236 19.58 2.44 -20.80
N LEU A 237 19.32 2.03 -19.55
CA LEU A 237 20.15 2.38 -18.39
C LEU A 237 21.17 1.26 -18.13
N SER A 238 22.37 1.63 -17.68
CA SER A 238 23.34 0.64 -17.18
C SER A 238 22.81 -0.09 -15.95
N GLU A 239 23.30 -1.30 -15.65
CA GLU A 239 22.84 -2.07 -14.47
C GLU A 239 22.96 -1.27 -13.15
N GLU A 240 23.95 -0.37 -13.05
CA GLU A 240 24.16 0.50 -11.88
C GLU A 240 23.12 1.63 -11.77
N GLU A 241 22.59 2.11 -12.90
CA GLU A 241 21.57 3.16 -12.99
C GLU A 241 20.15 2.60 -12.94
N GLN A 242 19.98 1.32 -13.29
CA GLN A 242 18.70 0.66 -13.19
C GLN A 242 18.26 0.58 -11.73
N PRO A 243 16.96 0.78 -11.44
CA PRO A 243 16.45 0.72 -10.07
C PRO A 243 16.34 -0.71 -9.52
N GLN A 244 17.27 -1.60 -9.86
CA GLN A 244 17.28 -3.04 -9.58
C GLN A 244 17.22 -3.39 -8.08
N ASN A 245 17.32 -2.41 -7.19
CA ASN A 245 17.19 -2.57 -5.75
C ASN A 245 16.19 -1.60 -5.09
N THR A 246 15.30 -0.99 -5.88
CA THR A 246 14.25 -0.14 -5.29
C THR A 246 13.33 -0.98 -4.43
N SER A 247 13.26 -0.60 -3.16
CA SER A 247 12.41 -1.25 -2.19
C SER A 247 10.96 -0.83 -2.44
N VAL A 248 10.06 -1.81 -2.45
CA VAL A 248 8.62 -1.55 -2.54
C VAL A 248 8.18 -0.87 -1.25
N LYS A 249 7.61 0.34 -1.34
CA LYS A 249 7.17 1.08 -0.16
C LYS A 249 5.84 0.55 0.34
N ILE A 250 5.85 0.12 1.60
CA ILE A 250 4.65 -0.26 2.35
C ILE A 250 4.49 0.72 3.50
N HIS A 251 3.25 1.12 3.75
CA HIS A 251 2.90 2.01 4.85
C HIS A 251 1.78 1.40 5.69
N THR A 252 1.97 1.36 7.01
CA THR A 252 0.92 0.95 7.96
C THR A 252 0.34 2.20 8.62
N GLY A 253 -0.80 2.65 8.12
CA GLY A 253 -1.42 3.91 8.51
C GLY A 253 -2.53 3.73 9.56
N ILE A 254 -2.58 4.67 10.50
CA ILE A 254 -3.73 4.95 11.37
C ILE A 254 -4.51 6.20 10.90
N SER A 255 -3.88 7.03 10.07
CA SER A 255 -4.44 8.19 9.40
C SER A 255 -3.83 8.33 7.99
N LEU A 256 -4.44 9.12 7.10
CA LEU A 256 -3.92 9.40 5.75
C LEU A 256 -3.35 10.82 5.61
N ILE A 257 -3.27 11.56 6.72
CA ILE A 257 -2.94 12.99 6.81
C ILE A 257 -2.06 13.27 8.03
N GLY A 258 -1.50 14.48 8.09
CA GLY A 258 -0.57 14.90 9.14
C GLY A 258 0.75 14.13 9.13
N ASP A 259 1.29 13.87 10.33
CA ASP A 259 2.57 13.17 10.52
C ASP A 259 2.54 11.68 10.12
N ASP A 260 1.35 11.10 9.96
CA ASP A 260 1.15 9.71 9.48
C ASP A 260 0.84 9.66 7.97
N LYS A 261 1.01 10.77 7.25
CA LYS A 261 0.76 10.79 5.80
C LYS A 261 1.67 9.76 5.11
N PRO A 262 1.10 8.82 4.32
CA PRO A 262 1.90 7.83 3.63
C PRO A 262 2.81 8.49 2.59
N PRO A 263 4.04 7.98 2.40
CA PRO A 263 4.87 8.38 1.27
C PRO A 263 4.11 8.21 -0.05
N LEU A 264 4.37 9.09 -1.01
CA LEU A 264 3.67 9.05 -2.29
C LEU A 264 3.85 7.67 -2.95
N GLY A 265 2.74 7.08 -3.38
CA GLY A 265 2.73 5.84 -4.12
C GLY A 265 2.90 4.57 -3.28
N SER A 266 3.02 4.65 -1.95
CA SER A 266 3.10 3.47 -1.10
C SER A 266 1.86 2.56 -1.21
N ILE A 267 2.05 1.27 -1.02
CA ILE A 267 0.97 0.32 -0.70
C ILE A 267 0.57 0.57 0.75
N ILE A 268 -0.71 0.84 1.01
CA ILE A 268 -1.18 1.30 2.32
C ILE A 268 -2.04 0.21 2.97
N PHE A 269 -1.65 -0.19 4.18
CA PHE A 269 -2.50 -0.94 5.08
C PHE A 269 -3.24 0.03 6.00
N GLN A 270 -4.56 0.18 5.82
CA GLN A 270 -5.41 1.03 6.67
C GLN A 270 -5.89 0.23 7.88
N TRP A 271 -5.13 0.29 8.96
CA TRP A 271 -5.31 -0.61 10.10
C TRP A 271 -5.68 0.09 11.40
N ASN A 272 -6.25 1.30 11.33
CA ASN A 272 -6.62 2.14 12.47
C ASN A 272 -7.26 1.35 13.64
N LYS A 273 -8.19 0.42 13.36
CA LYS A 273 -8.86 -0.40 14.39
C LYS A 273 -7.92 -1.31 15.19
N PHE A 274 -6.80 -1.74 14.62
CA PHE A 274 -5.81 -2.62 15.26
C PHE A 274 -4.83 -1.88 16.18
N PHE A 275 -4.93 -0.55 16.29
CA PHE A 275 -4.07 0.28 17.15
C PHE A 275 -4.72 0.67 18.47
N ALA A 276 -5.96 0.25 18.70
CA ALA A 276 -6.80 0.44 19.89
C ALA A 276 -7.25 1.87 20.22
N GLY A 277 -6.62 2.88 19.60
CA GLY A 277 -6.92 4.29 19.82
C GLY A 277 -6.84 4.70 21.29
N GLU A 278 -7.51 5.81 21.64
CA GLU A 278 -7.57 6.32 23.02
C GLU A 278 -8.29 5.37 23.98
N LYS A 279 -9.28 4.62 23.47
CA LYS A 279 -10.10 3.69 24.27
C LYS A 279 -9.39 2.39 24.63
N ARG A 280 -8.22 2.12 24.05
CA ARG A 280 -7.44 0.88 24.23
C ARG A 280 -8.25 -0.41 24.01
N GLN A 281 -9.18 -0.37 23.07
CA GLN A 281 -9.99 -1.53 22.70
C GLN A 281 -9.43 -2.18 21.43
N PHE A 282 -9.03 -3.44 21.52
CA PHE A 282 -8.55 -4.20 20.36
C PHE A 282 -9.68 -5.08 19.81
N PRO A 283 -9.69 -5.34 18.48
CA PRO A 283 -10.58 -6.32 17.87
C PRO A 283 -10.35 -7.73 18.40
N ALA A 284 -11.35 -8.59 18.23
CA ALA A 284 -11.24 -10.02 18.56
C ALA A 284 -10.23 -10.72 17.63
N PRO A 285 -9.54 -11.80 18.08
CA PRO A 285 -8.53 -12.52 17.29
C PRO A 285 -8.96 -12.92 15.88
N GLU A 286 -10.24 -13.22 15.69
CA GLU A 286 -10.84 -13.58 14.41
C GLU A 286 -10.68 -12.44 13.41
N GLU A 287 -10.99 -11.20 13.80
CA GLU A 287 -10.84 -10.02 12.95
C GLU A 287 -9.37 -9.75 12.59
N TRP A 288 -8.43 -10.02 13.50
CA TRP A 288 -7.00 -9.92 13.19
C TRP A 288 -6.60 -10.94 12.12
N ASN A 289 -7.16 -12.15 12.16
CA ASN A 289 -6.78 -13.22 11.24
C ASN A 289 -7.47 -13.08 9.87
N GLU A 290 -8.74 -12.69 9.86
CA GLU A 290 -9.57 -12.53 8.66
C GLU A 290 -9.21 -11.28 7.86
N GLU A 291 -8.76 -10.21 8.52
CA GLU A 291 -8.40 -8.97 7.84
C GLU A 291 -6.89 -8.77 7.82
N LEU A 292 -6.25 -8.53 8.97
CA LEU A 292 -4.83 -8.17 8.98
C LEU A 292 -3.94 -9.28 8.40
N MET A 293 -4.08 -10.51 8.88
CA MET A 293 -3.25 -11.62 8.38
C MET A 293 -3.59 -11.97 6.92
N ALA A 294 -4.87 -11.88 6.53
CA ALA A 294 -5.29 -12.12 5.16
C ALA A 294 -4.72 -11.08 4.18
N GLN A 295 -4.77 -9.79 4.54
CA GLN A 295 -4.23 -8.71 3.71
C GLN A 295 -2.70 -8.81 3.56
N ILE A 296 -1.96 -9.18 4.61
CA ILE A 296 -0.50 -9.37 4.49
C ILE A 296 -0.19 -10.57 3.59
N ARG A 297 -0.92 -11.70 3.75
CA ARG A 297 -0.75 -12.88 2.88
C ARG A 297 -1.09 -12.56 1.42
N TYR A 298 -2.18 -11.85 1.19
CA TYR A 298 -2.58 -11.44 -0.15
C TYR A 298 -1.55 -10.51 -0.78
N THR A 299 -1.01 -9.57 0.00
CA THR A 299 0.09 -8.71 -0.45
C THR A 299 1.32 -9.53 -0.83
N LYS A 300 1.75 -10.48 0.00
CA LYS A 300 2.86 -11.39 -0.35
C LYS A 300 2.59 -12.15 -1.65
N GLN A 301 1.38 -12.67 -1.83
CA GLN A 301 1.01 -13.39 -3.06
C GLN A 301 1.08 -12.45 -4.27
N TRP A 302 0.56 -11.23 -4.14
CA TRP A 302 0.65 -10.22 -5.18
C TRP A 302 2.10 -9.88 -5.56
N PHE A 303 3.03 -9.79 -4.60
CA PHE A 303 4.46 -9.63 -4.91
C PHE A 303 4.99 -10.78 -5.78
N ILE A 304 4.59 -12.02 -5.50
CA ILE A 304 5.03 -13.21 -6.23
C ILE A 304 4.43 -13.21 -7.65
N ASP A 305 3.12 -13.03 -7.76
CA ASP A 305 2.39 -13.10 -9.02
C ASP A 305 2.80 -11.99 -10.01
N ASN A 306 3.31 -10.88 -9.48
CA ASN A 306 3.71 -9.71 -10.27
C ASN A 306 5.23 -9.48 -10.28
N GLU A 307 6.01 -10.50 -9.90
CA GLU A 307 7.48 -10.50 -9.97
C GLU A 307 8.11 -9.26 -9.32
N ARG A 308 7.49 -8.77 -8.23
CA ARG A 308 7.96 -7.57 -7.55
C ARG A 308 9.24 -7.86 -6.76
N PRO A 309 10.16 -6.88 -6.63
CA PRO A 309 11.32 -7.02 -5.76
C PRO A 309 10.88 -7.36 -4.33
N ARG A 310 11.50 -8.39 -3.73
CA ARG A 310 11.19 -8.81 -2.36
C ARG A 310 11.90 -7.96 -1.29
N ARG A 311 12.29 -6.73 -1.64
CA ARG A 311 12.84 -5.72 -0.71
C ARG A 311 11.72 -4.75 -0.36
N ILE A 312 11.37 -4.65 0.91
CA ILE A 312 10.30 -3.78 1.39
C ILE A 312 10.91 -2.62 2.17
N HIS A 313 10.47 -1.41 1.88
CA HIS A 313 10.68 -0.26 2.75
C HIS A 313 9.38 0.01 3.51
N LEU A 314 9.36 -0.31 4.80
CA LEU A 314 8.18 -0.22 5.64
C LEU A 314 8.23 1.08 6.44
N SER A 315 7.14 1.85 6.38
CA SER A 315 6.92 3.12 7.09
C SER A 315 5.60 3.10 7.88
N GLY A 316 5.33 4.14 8.67
CA GLY A 316 4.09 4.28 9.43
C GLY A 316 4.10 3.63 10.82
N ASN A 317 2.94 3.66 11.46
CA ASN A 317 2.72 3.23 12.84
C ASN A 317 2.69 1.70 12.98
N ARG A 318 3.28 1.15 14.05
CA ARG A 318 3.32 -0.32 14.25
C ARG A 318 3.17 -0.75 15.71
N ARG A 319 2.17 -1.58 15.97
CA ARG A 319 2.06 -2.39 17.21
C ARG A 319 2.94 -3.63 17.12
N LEU A 320 3.14 -4.30 18.25
CA LEU A 320 4.07 -5.43 18.36
C LEU A 320 3.55 -6.66 17.60
N SER A 321 2.27 -6.99 17.74
CA SER A 321 1.66 -8.11 17.01
C SER A 321 1.67 -7.87 15.50
N ILE A 322 1.38 -6.65 15.06
CA ILE A 322 1.45 -6.23 13.65
C ILE A 322 2.87 -6.39 13.10
N SER A 323 3.87 -5.91 13.85
CA SER A 323 5.27 -6.01 13.45
C SER A 323 5.71 -7.46 13.30
N LEU A 324 5.36 -8.30 14.28
CA LEU A 324 5.68 -9.72 14.27
C LEU A 324 4.98 -10.45 13.10
N ALA A 325 3.71 -10.13 12.84
CA ALA A 325 2.94 -10.67 11.72
C ALA A 325 3.58 -10.32 10.37
N LEU A 326 3.91 -9.04 10.14
CA LEU A 326 4.61 -8.58 8.94
C LEU A 326 5.92 -9.34 8.74
N GLY A 327 6.73 -9.48 9.79
CA GLY A 327 7.98 -10.23 9.74
C GLY A 327 7.75 -11.69 9.36
N SER A 328 6.76 -12.34 9.97
CA SER A 328 6.47 -13.76 9.74
C SER A 328 6.00 -14.07 8.32
N ILE A 329 5.24 -13.17 7.69
CA ILE A 329 4.76 -13.37 6.32
C ILE A 329 5.84 -12.97 5.30
N PHE A 330 6.42 -11.77 5.47
CA PHE A 330 7.57 -11.28 4.69
C PHE A 330 8.88 -11.79 5.29
N SER A 331 9.01 -13.11 5.35
CA SER A 331 10.10 -13.78 6.07
C SER A 331 11.35 -14.03 5.24
N ALA A 332 12.47 -14.28 5.93
CA ALA A 332 13.74 -14.64 5.30
C ALA A 332 13.60 -15.89 4.41
N VAL A 333 12.81 -16.88 4.85
CA VAL A 333 12.59 -18.13 4.12
C VAL A 333 11.71 -17.91 2.87
N ALA A 334 10.91 -16.84 2.85
CA ALA A 334 10.19 -16.40 1.66
C ALA A 334 11.05 -15.49 0.74
N GLY A 335 12.31 -15.24 1.11
CA GLY A 335 13.25 -14.43 0.34
C GLY A 335 13.01 -12.93 0.44
N PHE A 336 12.28 -12.47 1.46
CA PHE A 336 12.06 -11.04 1.68
C PHE A 336 13.16 -10.41 2.52
N SER A 337 13.45 -9.14 2.26
CA SER A 337 14.12 -8.25 3.21
C SER A 337 13.21 -7.06 3.54
N VAL A 338 13.17 -6.67 4.81
CA VAL A 338 12.33 -5.57 5.29
C VAL A 338 13.22 -4.54 5.96
N ALA A 339 13.20 -3.34 5.41
CA ALA A 339 13.88 -2.15 5.89
C ALA A 339 12.89 -1.19 6.55
N ILE A 340 13.34 -0.52 7.60
CA ILE A 340 12.56 0.47 8.35
C ILE A 340 13.46 1.65 8.69
N ASP A 341 12.92 2.87 8.69
CA ASP A 341 13.65 4.01 9.23
C ASP A 341 13.46 4.09 10.74
N TYR A 342 14.57 4.14 11.48
CA TYR A 342 14.57 4.30 12.91
C TYR A 342 15.68 5.26 13.34
N ARG A 343 15.29 6.40 13.92
CA ARG A 343 16.20 7.47 14.38
C ARG A 343 17.13 8.01 13.28
N GLY A 344 16.66 8.05 12.04
CA GLY A 344 17.43 8.54 10.89
C GLY A 344 18.30 7.48 10.22
N ASP A 345 18.37 6.27 10.78
CA ASP A 345 19.09 5.14 10.20
C ASP A 345 18.13 4.13 9.56
N ASN A 346 18.58 3.46 8.52
CA ASN A 346 17.86 2.36 7.89
C ASN A 346 18.21 1.03 8.57
N TRP A 347 17.23 0.41 9.20
CA TRP A 347 17.35 -0.86 9.89
C TRP A 347 16.72 -1.96 9.04
N SER A 348 17.55 -2.83 8.46
CA SER A 348 17.11 -3.85 7.51
C SER A 348 17.40 -5.26 7.98
N THR A 349 16.48 -6.20 7.70
CA THR A 349 16.61 -7.61 8.09
C THR A 349 17.74 -8.34 7.36
N ASP A 350 18.26 -7.79 6.25
CA ASP A 350 19.42 -8.32 5.50
C ASP A 350 20.78 -7.83 6.05
N LYS A 351 20.81 -7.00 7.09
CA LYS A 351 22.04 -6.61 7.79
C LYS A 351 22.43 -7.64 8.84
N HIS A 352 23.15 -8.67 8.42
CA HIS A 352 23.52 -9.79 9.28
C HIS A 352 24.66 -9.46 10.26
N PRO A 353 24.70 -10.11 11.45
CA PRO A 353 25.81 -9.98 12.39
C PRO A 353 27.16 -10.30 11.76
N ASN A 354 28.18 -9.54 12.14
CA ASN A 354 29.58 -9.71 11.77
C ASN A 354 30.48 -9.78 13.02
N SER A 355 31.80 -9.86 12.84
CA SER A 355 32.78 -9.92 13.94
C SER A 355 32.71 -8.76 14.92
N ASP A 356 32.23 -7.60 14.47
CA ASP A 356 32.18 -6.36 15.26
C ASP A 356 30.82 -6.17 15.94
N THR A 357 29.85 -7.06 15.65
CA THR A 357 28.51 -6.97 16.23
C THR A 357 28.54 -7.34 17.71
N PRO A 358 28.19 -6.42 18.63
CA PRO A 358 28.27 -6.71 20.06
C PRO A 358 27.29 -7.81 20.47
N TYR A 359 27.77 -8.76 21.28
CA TYR A 359 26.96 -9.83 21.84
C TYR A 359 25.70 -9.30 22.55
N TYR A 360 24.58 -10.00 22.40
CA TYR A 360 23.32 -9.63 23.04
C TYR A 360 22.97 -10.59 24.18
N ASN A 361 23.07 -10.13 25.43
CA ASN A 361 22.88 -11.01 26.59
C ASN A 361 21.39 -11.15 26.97
N TRP A 362 20.89 -12.38 26.89
CA TRP A 362 19.57 -12.79 27.35
C TRP A 362 19.63 -13.39 28.75
N ASP A 363 18.89 -12.79 29.69
CA ASP A 363 18.54 -13.47 30.93
C ASP A 363 17.35 -14.39 30.67
N ARG A 364 17.55 -15.70 30.89
CA ARG A 364 16.61 -16.76 30.51
C ARG A 364 16.10 -17.48 31.75
N LYS A 365 14.78 -17.57 31.87
CA LYS A 365 14.11 -18.38 32.89
C LYS A 365 13.12 -19.34 32.23
N PHE A 366 13.33 -20.64 32.39
CA PHE A 366 12.39 -21.67 31.95
C PHE A 366 11.72 -22.31 33.16
N SER A 367 10.44 -22.60 33.04
CA SER A 367 9.66 -23.34 34.03
C SER A 367 8.83 -24.39 33.30
N ALA A 368 8.99 -25.65 33.71
CA ALA A 368 8.22 -26.76 33.15
C ALA A 368 6.74 -26.61 33.48
N GLY A 369 5.89 -27.13 32.60
CA GLY A 369 4.45 -27.24 32.79
C GLY A 369 3.96 -28.57 32.22
N SER A 370 2.67 -28.85 32.39
CA SER A 370 2.05 -30.11 31.94
C SER A 370 1.12 -29.94 30.73
N SER A 371 0.90 -28.71 30.27
CA SER A 371 0.07 -28.40 29.10
C SER A 371 0.86 -28.52 27.78
N ASP A 372 0.12 -28.63 26.68
CA ASP A 372 0.60 -28.48 25.30
C ASP A 372 0.91 -27.03 24.87
N ILE A 373 0.74 -26.04 25.77
CA ILE A 373 1.00 -24.62 25.52
C ILE A 373 2.30 -24.19 26.20
N LEU A 374 3.15 -23.51 25.42
CA LEU A 374 4.30 -22.77 25.91
C LEU A 374 3.98 -21.27 25.96
N VAL A 375 4.07 -20.66 27.14
CA VAL A 375 4.10 -19.20 27.27
C VAL A 375 5.52 -18.71 27.02
N VAL A 376 5.64 -17.74 26.12
CA VAL A 376 6.90 -17.03 25.87
C VAL A 376 6.70 -15.57 26.22
N GLY A 377 7.42 -15.07 27.22
CA GLY A 377 7.48 -13.64 27.54
C GLY A 377 8.84 -13.06 27.17
N ILE A 378 8.87 -12.08 26.27
CA ILE A 378 10.11 -11.40 25.84
C ILE A 378 10.06 -9.93 26.22
N GLY A 379 11.04 -9.48 26.99
CA GLY A 379 11.20 -8.10 27.41
C GLY A 379 12.57 -7.53 27.01
N ILE A 380 12.60 -6.43 26.26
CA ILE A 380 13.82 -5.65 26.00
C ILE A 380 13.80 -4.47 26.97
N LEU A 381 14.82 -4.36 27.83
CA LEU A 381 14.91 -3.37 28.93
C LEU A 381 13.82 -3.47 30.00
N LYS A 382 12.83 -4.36 29.85
CA LYS A 382 11.73 -4.56 30.78
C LYS A 382 11.66 -6.02 31.22
N ASP A 383 11.44 -6.25 32.50
CA ASP A 383 11.05 -7.57 33.01
C ASP A 383 9.52 -7.68 32.98
N ILE A 384 8.98 -8.66 32.28
CA ILE A 384 7.53 -8.86 32.16
C ILE A 384 7.04 -10.16 32.82
N ALA A 385 7.93 -10.95 33.45
CA ALA A 385 7.56 -12.25 33.97
C ALA A 385 6.41 -12.16 34.99
N GLY A 386 6.52 -11.28 35.99
CA GLY A 386 5.48 -11.10 37.00
C GLY A 386 4.15 -10.56 36.46
N GLU A 387 4.21 -9.69 35.43
CA GLU A 387 3.01 -9.13 34.79
C GLU A 387 2.24 -10.20 34.00
N VAL A 388 2.99 -11.04 33.26
CA VAL A 388 2.43 -12.17 32.51
C VAL A 388 1.90 -13.25 33.46
N ASP A 389 2.65 -13.61 34.51
CA ASP A 389 2.19 -14.60 35.50
C ASP A 389 0.88 -14.15 36.17
N THR A 390 0.78 -12.87 36.55
CA THR A 390 -0.45 -12.31 37.14
C THR A 390 -1.64 -12.40 36.18
N TYR A 391 -1.42 -12.17 34.88
CA TYR A 391 -2.45 -12.35 33.86
C TYR A 391 -2.85 -13.82 33.72
N LEU A 392 -1.88 -14.74 33.62
CA LEU A 392 -2.11 -16.16 33.43
C LEU A 392 -2.93 -16.78 34.57
N SER A 393 -2.64 -16.44 35.82
CA SER A 393 -3.40 -16.97 36.96
C SER A 393 -4.88 -16.52 36.95
N LYS A 394 -5.22 -15.41 36.30
CA LYS A 394 -6.62 -14.99 36.10
C LYS A 394 -7.33 -15.77 35.00
N VAL A 395 -6.59 -16.24 33.99
CA VAL A 395 -7.14 -16.94 32.80
C VAL A 395 -6.88 -18.45 32.82
N GLY A 396 -6.44 -19.01 33.96
CA GLY A 396 -6.21 -20.44 34.14
C GLY A 396 -4.95 -21.00 33.47
N GLY A 397 -3.92 -20.17 33.26
CA GLY A 397 -2.68 -20.52 32.58
C GLY A 397 -1.55 -21.06 33.46
N ASP A 398 -1.84 -21.51 34.69
CA ASP A 398 -0.82 -21.93 35.65
C ASP A 398 -0.10 -23.24 35.25
N ALA A 399 -0.78 -24.12 34.50
CA ALA A 399 -0.22 -25.39 34.04
C ALA A 399 0.68 -25.27 32.80
N PHE A 400 0.79 -24.08 32.20
CA PHE A 400 1.58 -23.87 30.99
C PHE A 400 3.08 -23.91 31.29
N ALA A 401 3.86 -24.49 30.38
CA ALA A 401 5.31 -24.29 30.41
C ALA A 401 5.60 -22.81 30.12
N LYS A 402 6.65 -22.25 30.71
CA LYS A 402 6.96 -20.82 30.60
C LYS A 402 8.43 -20.60 30.24
N LEU A 403 8.68 -19.76 29.24
CA LEU A 403 9.99 -19.22 28.90
C LEU A 403 9.93 -17.70 29.01
N PHE A 404 10.72 -17.13 29.91
CA PHE A 404 10.94 -15.69 29.99
C PHE A 404 12.34 -15.34 29.50
N LEU A 405 12.41 -14.38 28.57
CA LEU A 405 13.63 -13.83 28.00
C LEU A 405 13.68 -12.33 28.30
N LYS A 406 14.73 -11.88 29.00
CA LYS A 406 14.95 -10.47 29.31
C LYS A 406 16.26 -9.99 28.70
N GLY A 407 16.15 -9.13 27.71
CA GLY A 407 17.26 -8.43 27.08
C GLY A 407 17.68 -7.24 27.96
N LYS A 408 18.92 -7.26 28.46
CA LYS A 408 19.44 -6.21 29.34
C LYS A 408 19.86 -4.92 28.62
N PRO A 409 20.57 -4.96 27.47
CA PRO A 409 20.95 -3.75 26.78
C PRO A 409 19.89 -3.29 25.78
N ALA A 410 19.88 -1.99 25.50
CA ALA A 410 19.16 -1.44 24.35
C ALA A 410 19.79 -1.97 23.05
N LEU A 411 18.95 -2.14 22.03
CA LEU A 411 19.39 -2.52 20.68
C LEU A 411 19.95 -1.28 19.97
N LYS A 412 21.17 -1.38 19.43
CA LYS A 412 21.91 -0.23 18.90
C LYS A 412 22.13 -0.23 17.39
N SER A 413 22.02 -1.37 16.73
CA SER A 413 22.22 -1.51 15.29
C SER A 413 21.35 -2.62 14.71
N PRO A 414 21.05 -2.63 13.40
CA PRO A 414 20.28 -3.70 12.78
C PRO A 414 20.95 -5.07 12.87
N GLU A 415 22.28 -5.13 12.82
CA GLU A 415 23.06 -6.36 13.03
C GLU A 415 22.80 -6.93 14.43
N GLN A 416 22.81 -6.06 15.45
CA GLN A 416 22.54 -6.49 16.83
C GLN A 416 21.09 -6.94 17.02
N VAL A 417 20.11 -6.31 16.36
CA VAL A 417 18.71 -6.79 16.38
C VAL A 417 18.60 -8.18 15.75
N ASN A 418 19.26 -8.40 14.61
CA ASN A 418 19.29 -9.70 13.96
C ASN A 418 19.90 -10.77 14.87
N LEU A 419 21.02 -10.47 15.52
CA LEU A 419 21.63 -11.36 16.51
C LEU A 419 20.64 -11.70 17.64
N ALA A 420 20.05 -10.67 18.26
CA ALA A 420 19.10 -10.84 19.36
C ALA A 420 17.86 -11.67 18.95
N ALA A 421 17.32 -11.43 17.76
CA ALA A 421 16.15 -12.14 17.22
C ALA A 421 16.46 -13.62 16.93
N GLN A 422 17.63 -13.92 16.36
CA GLN A 422 18.08 -15.28 16.08
C GLN A 422 18.32 -16.08 17.37
N GLU A 423 18.93 -15.45 18.38
CA GLU A 423 19.13 -16.08 19.69
C GLU A 423 17.81 -16.31 20.43
N ALA A 424 16.89 -15.32 20.40
CA ALA A 424 15.55 -15.48 20.97
C ALA A 424 14.81 -16.66 20.30
N LYS A 425 14.85 -16.76 18.97
CA LYS A 425 14.31 -17.92 18.24
C LYS A 425 14.91 -19.23 18.75
N LYS A 426 16.24 -19.32 18.90
CA LYS A 426 16.89 -20.53 19.39
C LYS A 426 16.36 -20.92 20.77
N HIS A 427 16.27 -19.97 21.70
CA HIS A 427 15.72 -20.22 23.02
C HIS A 427 14.26 -20.66 23.01
N ILE A 428 13.43 -20.08 22.13
CA ILE A 428 12.03 -20.47 21.95
C ILE A 428 11.96 -21.92 21.47
N LEU A 429 12.70 -22.28 20.42
CA LEU A 429 12.69 -23.64 19.87
C LEU A 429 13.23 -24.68 20.86
N ASP A 430 14.24 -24.32 21.67
CA ASP A 430 14.74 -25.17 22.74
C ASP A 430 13.69 -25.39 23.85
N ALA A 431 12.92 -24.36 24.20
CA ALA A 431 11.83 -24.48 25.16
C ALA A 431 10.65 -25.30 24.62
N VAL A 432 10.30 -25.13 23.33
CA VAL A 432 9.29 -25.96 22.64
C VAL A 432 9.71 -27.43 22.70
N ARG A 433 10.95 -27.75 22.34
CA ARG A 433 11.47 -29.12 22.36
C ARG A 433 11.46 -29.73 23.77
N THR A 434 11.85 -28.95 24.78
CA THR A 434 11.91 -29.40 26.17
C THR A 434 10.52 -29.61 26.77
N SER A 435 9.55 -28.78 26.42
CA SER A 435 8.17 -28.85 26.95
C SER A 435 7.27 -29.81 26.16
N GLY A 436 7.58 -30.10 24.90
CA GLY A 436 6.68 -30.82 24.00
C GLY A 436 5.48 -29.99 23.54
N ALA A 437 5.51 -28.66 23.74
CA ALA A 437 4.40 -27.78 23.41
C ALA A 437 4.12 -27.74 21.89
N SER A 438 2.84 -27.79 21.52
CA SER A 438 2.36 -27.69 20.13
C SER A 438 1.87 -26.28 19.78
N ARG A 439 1.78 -25.37 20.77
CA ARG A 439 1.31 -24.00 20.60
C ARG A 439 2.10 -23.04 21.48
N ILE A 440 2.22 -21.78 21.04
CA ILE A 440 2.90 -20.72 21.78
C ILE A 440 1.92 -19.59 22.08
N HIS A 441 1.92 -19.10 23.32
CA HIS A 441 1.32 -17.81 23.69
C HIS A 441 2.46 -16.80 23.89
N LEU A 442 2.56 -15.82 22.99
CA LEU A 442 3.67 -14.86 22.98
C LEU A 442 3.25 -13.50 23.54
N PHE A 443 3.99 -13.05 24.55
CA PHE A 443 3.90 -11.74 25.17
C PHE A 443 5.19 -10.98 24.91
N LEU A 444 5.11 -9.81 24.29
CA LEU A 444 6.28 -9.01 23.91
C LEU A 444 6.21 -7.61 24.53
N ALA A 445 7.32 -7.15 25.09
CA ALA A 445 7.51 -5.78 25.52
C ALA A 445 8.88 -5.28 25.06
N GLY A 446 8.89 -4.32 24.14
CA GLY A 446 10.12 -3.82 23.56
C GLY A 446 9.84 -3.00 22.31
N PRO A 447 10.87 -2.70 21.52
CA PRO A 447 10.70 -1.95 20.28
C PRO A 447 10.02 -2.81 19.19
N SER A 448 9.20 -2.16 18.37
CA SER A 448 8.48 -2.80 17.24
C SER A 448 9.43 -3.42 16.20
N HIS A 449 10.60 -2.84 15.99
CA HIS A 449 11.61 -3.38 15.08
C HIS A 449 12.16 -4.73 15.54
N PHE A 450 12.30 -4.97 16.84
CA PHE A 450 12.68 -6.28 17.34
C PHE A 450 11.58 -7.31 17.08
N ALA A 451 10.31 -6.95 17.30
CA ALA A 451 9.18 -7.83 16.98
C ALA A 451 9.15 -8.19 15.49
N LEU A 452 9.38 -7.21 14.60
CA LEU A 452 9.50 -7.45 13.15
C LEU A 452 10.60 -8.47 12.82
N PHE A 453 11.81 -8.25 13.33
CA PHE A 453 12.96 -9.12 13.06
C PHE A 453 12.79 -10.51 13.65
N LEU A 454 12.20 -10.61 14.84
CA LEU A 454 11.84 -11.89 15.45
C LEU A 454 10.87 -12.66 14.55
N GLY A 455 9.79 -12.02 14.11
CA GLY A 455 8.80 -12.61 13.22
C GLY A 455 9.43 -13.14 11.93
N HIS A 456 10.38 -12.38 11.38
CA HIS A 456 11.15 -12.73 10.17
C HIS A 456 11.83 -14.10 10.23
N TYR A 457 12.16 -14.58 11.42
CA TYR A 457 12.84 -15.86 11.63
C TYR A 457 11.94 -16.99 12.16
N LEU A 458 10.73 -16.72 12.63
CA LEU A 458 9.90 -17.67 13.38
C LEU A 458 9.11 -18.71 12.54
N ASN A 459 9.34 -18.83 11.23
CA ASN A 459 8.56 -19.71 10.32
C ASN A 459 8.50 -21.21 10.70
N THR A 460 9.39 -21.69 11.56
CA THR A 460 9.47 -23.10 11.99
C THR A 460 8.94 -23.33 13.40
N ALA A 461 8.43 -22.29 14.06
CA ALA A 461 7.81 -22.43 15.37
C ALA A 461 6.39 -23.00 15.23
N PRO A 462 5.86 -23.67 16.27
CA PRO A 462 4.44 -23.98 16.35
C PRO A 462 3.57 -22.72 16.28
N PRO A 463 2.25 -22.83 16.02
CA PRO A 463 1.36 -21.68 15.97
C PRO A 463 1.49 -20.75 17.18
N ILE A 464 1.63 -19.45 16.93
CA ILE A 464 1.91 -18.42 17.93
C ILE A 464 0.69 -17.50 18.06
N LEU A 465 0.00 -17.57 19.19
CA LEU A 465 -1.01 -16.60 19.57
C LEU A 465 -0.33 -15.38 20.19
N CYS A 466 -0.43 -14.24 19.52
CA CYS A 466 0.13 -12.97 19.99
C CYS A 466 -0.78 -12.34 21.03
N HIS A 467 -0.20 -11.55 21.94
CA HIS A 467 -0.94 -10.81 22.95
C HIS A 467 -0.55 -9.33 22.92
N GLU A 468 -1.56 -8.46 22.90
CA GLU A 468 -1.40 -7.02 23.08
C GLU A 468 -1.64 -6.64 24.54
N ARG A 469 -0.83 -5.73 25.06
CA ARG A 469 -0.98 -5.21 26.42
C ARG A 469 -2.01 -4.08 26.43
N VAL A 470 -3.07 -4.25 27.22
CA VAL A 470 -4.14 -3.25 27.38
C VAL A 470 -3.81 -2.28 28.52
N GLU A 471 -3.42 -2.84 29.67
CA GLU A 471 -3.04 -2.14 30.88
C GLU A 471 -2.08 -2.99 31.72
N VAL A 472 -1.77 -2.56 32.94
CA VAL A 472 -0.90 -3.32 33.83
C VAL A 472 -1.57 -4.65 34.20
N ASN A 473 -0.87 -5.77 34.04
CA ASN A 473 -1.36 -7.12 34.35
C ASN A 473 -2.59 -7.53 33.52
N SER A 474 -2.77 -6.94 32.34
CA SER A 474 -3.90 -7.21 31.45
C SER A 474 -3.44 -7.24 30.00
N TYR A 475 -3.77 -8.35 29.35
CA TYR A 475 -3.46 -8.61 27.95
C TYR A 475 -4.73 -9.08 27.24
N THR A 476 -4.78 -8.84 25.94
CA THR A 476 -5.79 -9.41 25.06
C THR A 476 -5.09 -10.20 23.96
N PRO A 477 -5.61 -11.38 23.58
CA PRO A 477 -5.14 -12.08 22.39
C PRO A 477 -5.36 -11.24 21.12
N SER A 478 -4.46 -11.36 20.15
CA SER A 478 -4.51 -10.66 18.86
C SER A 478 -4.40 -11.66 17.70
N CYS A 479 -3.49 -11.45 16.74
CA CYS A 479 -3.32 -12.35 15.61
C CYS A 479 -2.66 -13.69 16.00
N THR A 480 -2.98 -14.73 15.24
CA THR A 480 -2.23 -16.00 15.28
C THR A 480 -1.28 -16.07 14.09
N ILE A 481 0.01 -16.28 14.38
CA ILE A 481 1.02 -16.59 13.38
C ILE A 481 1.07 -18.10 13.25
N TRP A 482 0.66 -18.59 12.10
CA TRP A 482 0.77 -20.00 11.75
C TRP A 482 2.19 -20.28 11.26
N GLY A 483 2.79 -21.39 11.71
CA GLY A 483 3.93 -21.98 11.01
C GLY A 483 3.53 -22.30 9.56
N ARG A 484 4.49 -22.60 8.69
CA ARG A 484 4.15 -22.97 7.30
C ARG A 484 3.07 -24.06 7.25
N GLU A 485 2.01 -23.79 6.49
CA GLU A 485 1.23 -24.82 5.80
C GLU A 485 2.05 -25.45 4.66
#